data_AF-C8S0A1-F1
#
_entry.id   AF-C8S0A1-F1
#
_cell.length_a   1.000
_cell.length_b   1.000
_cell.length_c   1.000
_cell.angle_alpha   90.00
_cell.angle_beta   90.00
_cell.angle_gamma   90.00
#
_symmetry.space_group_name_H-M   'P 1'
#
loop_
_entity.id
_entity.type
_entity.pdbx_description
1 polymer ?
#
loop_
_entity_poly.entity_id
_entity_poly.type
_entity_poly.pdbx_seq_one_letter_code
_entity_poly.pdbx_strand_id
1 'polypeptide(L)'
;MTVLTVTMIAGVITIVGLLVTRLPSGGPTALPASIALPAGTKAAAFTQGAGWFAVVTTDDRILIFNSDGSLRQDITVTVAPAAD
;
A
#
# COMPACT_ATOMS: atom_id res chain seq x y z
N MET A 1 42.17 4.78 16.36
CA MET A 1 40.87 4.08 16.24
C MET A 1 39.75 5.09 16.04
N THR A 2 39.79 5.84 14.94
CA THR A 2 38.81 6.91 14.65
C THR A 2 38.38 6.86 13.19
N VAL A 3 39.31 6.52 12.29
CA VAL A 3 39.04 6.36 10.85
C VAL A 3 37.89 5.39 10.58
N LEU A 4 37.94 4.17 11.13
CA LEU A 4 36.88 3.17 10.91
C LEU A 4 35.52 3.67 11.41
N THR A 5 35.50 4.29 12.59
CA THR A 5 34.30 4.87 13.19
C THR A 5 33.70 5.98 12.31
N VAL A 6 34.54 6.89 11.80
CA VAL A 6 34.11 7.98 10.91
C VAL A 6 33.54 7.44 9.60
N THR A 7 34.21 6.46 8.98
CA THR A 7 33.73 5.85 7.73
C THR A 7 32.39 5.13 7.91
N MET A 8 32.21 4.41 9.02
CA MET A 8 30.93 3.76 9.33
C MET A 8 29.80 4.78 9.48
N ILE A 9 30.06 5.89 10.19
CA ILE A 9 29.07 6.96 10.36
C ILE A 9 28.70 7.59 9.00
N ALA A 10 29.70 7.94 8.18
CA ALA A 10 29.46 8.52 6.87
C ALA A 10 28.65 7.58 5.95
N GLY A 11 28.98 6.28 5.97
CA GLY A 11 28.24 5.26 5.24
C GLY A 11 26.78 5.16 5.67
N VAL A 12 26.52 5.07 6.97
CA VAL A 12 25.15 4.99 7.52
C VAL A 12 24.35 6.26 7.19
N ILE A 13 24.93 7.44 7.34
CA ILE A 13 24.26 8.71 6.99
C ILE A 13 23.89 8.73 5.50
N THR A 14 24.79 8.29 4.63
CA THR A 14 24.53 8.23 3.19
C THR A 14 23.39 7.28 2.86
N ILE A 15 23.37 6.08 3.45
CA ILE A 15 22.30 5.10 3.25
C ILE A 15 20.96 5.64 3.76
N VAL A 16 20.92 6.21 4.97
CA VAL A 16 19.70 6.80 5.56
C VAL A 16 19.21 7.97 4.72
N GLY A 17 20.11 8.85 4.26
CA GLY A 17 19.78 9.97 3.39
C GLY A 17 19.19 9.52 2.05
N LEU A 18 19.78 8.51 1.41
CA LEU A 18 19.22 7.91 0.20
C LEU A 18 17.87 7.26 0.45
N LEU A 19 17.71 6.54 1.57
CA LEU A 19 16.46 5.92 1.94
C LEU A 19 15.37 6.97 2.11
N VAL A 20 15.60 8.03 2.89
CA VAL A 20 14.59 9.09 3.10
C VAL A 20 14.27 9.86 1.82
N THR A 21 15.25 10.13 0.96
CA THR A 21 15.02 10.89 -0.29
C THR A 21 14.39 10.07 -1.40
N ARG A 22 14.62 8.75 -1.43
CA ARG A 22 14.07 7.85 -2.45
C ARG A 22 12.85 7.06 -1.97
N LEU A 23 12.58 7.03 -0.68
CA LEU A 23 11.34 6.44 -0.17
C LEU A 23 10.20 7.26 -0.78
N PRO A 24 9.31 6.62 -1.57
CA PRO A 24 8.19 7.33 -2.17
C PRO A 24 7.45 8.09 -1.08
N SER A 25 7.21 9.38 -1.29
CA SER A 25 6.44 10.24 -0.38
C SER A 25 4.95 9.89 -0.38
N GLY A 26 4.62 8.59 -0.36
CA GLY A 26 3.30 8.07 -0.08
C GLY A 26 3.02 8.26 1.41
N GLY A 27 2.88 9.51 1.84
CA GLY A 27 2.24 9.79 3.12
C GLY A 27 0.87 9.13 3.13
N PRO A 28 0.39 8.65 4.29
CA PRO A 28 -0.89 7.96 4.38
C PRO A 28 -1.95 8.85 3.72
N THR A 29 -2.53 8.35 2.62
CA THR A 29 -3.71 8.97 2.01
C THR A 29 -4.71 9.15 3.14
N ALA A 30 -5.32 10.33 3.28
CA ALA A 30 -6.37 10.50 4.28
C ALA A 30 -7.51 9.53 3.96
N LEU A 31 -7.76 8.56 4.84
CA LEU A 31 -8.88 7.63 4.69
C LEU A 31 -10.07 8.06 5.54
N PRO A 32 -11.29 7.79 5.06
CA PRO A 32 -12.49 7.96 5.87
C PRO A 32 -12.47 7.00 7.07
N ALA A 33 -13.15 7.37 8.15
CA ALA A 33 -13.23 6.56 9.36
C ALA A 33 -13.92 5.20 9.15
N SER A 34 -14.83 5.11 8.19
CA SER A 34 -15.48 3.88 7.78
C SER A 34 -15.94 3.96 6.32
N ILE A 35 -16.10 2.80 5.68
CA ILE A 35 -16.65 2.69 4.32
C ILE A 35 -17.70 1.58 4.30
N ALA A 36 -18.76 1.78 3.53
CA ALA A 36 -19.76 0.75 3.30
C ALA A 36 -19.35 -0.10 2.11
N LEU A 37 -19.16 -1.39 2.34
CA LEU A 37 -18.97 -2.36 1.27
C LEU A 37 -20.32 -2.70 0.60
N PRO A 38 -20.32 -3.09 -0.69
CA PRO A 38 -21.52 -3.60 -1.36
C PRO A 38 -22.19 -4.73 -0.58
N ALA A 39 -23.51 -4.81 -0.65
CA ALA A 39 -24.28 -5.79 0.11
C ALA A 39 -23.78 -7.23 -0.11
N GLY A 40 -23.59 -7.97 0.99
CA GLY A 40 -23.13 -9.36 0.95
C GLY A 40 -21.62 -9.55 0.75
N THR A 41 -20.84 -8.48 0.60
CA THR A 41 -19.38 -8.59 0.46
C THR A 41 -18.66 -8.48 1.79
N LYS A 42 -17.57 -9.23 1.93
CA LYS A 42 -16.66 -9.17 3.08
C LYS A 42 -15.26 -8.86 2.60
N ALA A 43 -14.57 -7.97 3.31
CA ALA A 43 -13.17 -7.68 3.04
C ALA A 43 -12.29 -8.89 3.44
N ALA A 44 -11.44 -9.31 2.52
CA ALA A 44 -10.39 -10.31 2.72
C ALA A 44 -9.02 -9.64 2.91
N ALA A 45 -8.73 -8.60 2.14
CA ALA A 45 -7.49 -7.84 2.24
C ALA A 45 -7.71 -6.37 1.90
N PHE A 46 -6.74 -5.54 2.29
CA PHE A 46 -6.79 -4.10 2.07
C PHE A 46 -5.39 -3.59 1.70
N THR A 47 -5.33 -2.68 0.72
CA THR A 47 -4.10 -2.02 0.28
C THR A 47 -4.37 -0.54 -0.01
N GLN A 48 -3.32 0.28 0.09
CA GLN A 48 -3.40 1.72 -0.12
C GLN A 48 -2.41 2.14 -1.20
N GLY A 49 -2.85 3.04 -2.07
CA GLY A 49 -2.00 3.77 -3.01
C GLY A 49 -2.08 5.27 -2.80
N ALA A 50 -1.40 6.03 -3.65
CA ALA A 50 -1.44 7.48 -3.62
C ALA A 50 -2.81 8.00 -4.08
N GLY A 51 -3.62 8.48 -3.13
CA GLY A 51 -4.96 9.03 -3.39
C GLY A 51 -6.08 8.00 -3.59
N TRP A 52 -5.81 6.71 -3.33
CA TRP A 52 -6.80 5.64 -3.47
C TRP A 52 -6.50 4.49 -2.50
N PHE A 53 -7.49 3.63 -2.27
CA PHE A 53 -7.30 2.36 -1.58
C PHE A 53 -8.12 1.27 -2.25
N ALA A 54 -7.67 0.02 -2.14
CA ALA A 54 -8.41 -1.12 -2.64
C ALA A 54 -8.72 -2.11 -1.53
N VAL A 55 -9.92 -2.69 -1.64
CA VAL A 55 -10.40 -3.77 -0.78
C VAL A 55 -10.54 -5.00 -1.66
N VAL A 56 -9.79 -6.05 -1.34
CA VAL A 56 -10.01 -7.38 -1.92
C VAL A 56 -11.12 -8.04 -1.12
N THR A 57 -12.13 -8.56 -1.78
CA THR A 57 -13.26 -9.23 -1.16
C THR A 57 -13.09 -10.75 -1.19
N THR A 58 -13.84 -11.46 -0.35
CA THR A 58 -13.82 -12.94 -0.30
C THR A 58 -14.50 -13.61 -1.50
N ASP A 59 -15.20 -12.84 -2.34
CA ASP A 59 -15.88 -13.30 -3.55
C ASP A 59 -15.10 -12.92 -4.83
N ASP A 60 -13.77 -12.92 -4.73
CA ASP A 60 -12.83 -12.70 -5.84
C ASP A 60 -13.03 -11.37 -6.59
N ARG A 61 -13.27 -10.28 -5.85
CA ARG A 61 -13.32 -8.92 -6.41
C ARG A 61 -12.31 -8.00 -5.75
N ILE A 62 -11.84 -7.03 -6.52
CA ILE A 62 -11.03 -5.92 -6.05
C ILE A 62 -11.84 -4.64 -6.26
N LEU A 63 -12.26 -4.05 -5.14
CA LEU A 63 -12.99 -2.80 -5.09
C LEU A 63 -11.98 -1.66 -4.88
N ILE A 64 -11.81 -0.79 -5.87
CA ILE A 64 -10.95 0.38 -5.79
C ILE A 64 -11.79 1.59 -5.40
N PHE A 65 -11.39 2.28 -4.34
CA PHE A 65 -12.02 3.47 -3.82
C PHE A 65 -11.08 4.66 -3.91
N ASN A 66 -11.65 5.85 -4.08
CA ASN A 66 -10.93 7.11 -3.89
C ASN A 66 -10.73 7.38 -2.39
N SER A 67 -9.85 8.32 -2.05
CA SER A 67 -9.59 8.73 -0.66
C SER A 67 -10.82 9.25 0.10
N ASP A 68 -11.88 9.66 -0.61
CA ASP A 68 -13.16 10.09 -0.01
C ASP A 68 -14.13 8.94 0.29
N GLY A 69 -13.76 7.70 -0.08
CA GLY A 69 -14.61 6.51 0.09
C GLY A 69 -15.56 6.23 -1.09
N SER A 70 -15.53 7.02 -2.16
CA SER A 70 -16.33 6.73 -3.36
C SER A 70 -15.75 5.54 -4.14
N LEU A 71 -16.62 4.62 -4.56
CA LEU A 71 -16.22 3.47 -5.37
C LEU A 71 -15.83 3.95 -6.78
N ARG A 72 -14.57 3.73 -7.15
CA ARG A 72 -14.01 4.09 -8.45
C ARG A 72 -14.05 2.93 -9.44
N GLN A 73 -13.77 1.71 -8.99
CA GLN A 73 -13.69 0.54 -9.86
C GLN A 73 -14.06 -0.74 -9.11
N ASP A 74 -14.72 -1.66 -9.80
CA ASP A 74 -14.94 -3.05 -9.38
C ASP A 74 -14.27 -3.95 -10.43
N ILE A 75 -13.34 -4.80 -9.98
CA ILE A 75 -12.58 -5.71 -10.83
C ILE A 75 -12.82 -7.13 -10.34
N THR A 76 -13.37 -7.99 -11.19
CA THR A 76 -13.42 -9.42 -10.93
C THR A 76 -12.05 -10.05 -11.16
N VAL A 77 -11.57 -10.81 -10.17
CA VAL A 77 -10.30 -11.54 -10.24
C VAL A 77 -10.58 -12.94 -10.74
N THR A 78 -9.82 -13.38 -11.74
CA THR A 78 -9.75 -14.78 -12.13
C THR A 78 -8.37 -15.28 -11.74
N VAL A 79 -8.31 -16.15 -10.74
CA VAL A 79 -7.05 -16.77 -10.31
C VAL A 79 -6.68 -17.82 -11.36
N ALA A 80 -5.46 -17.73 -11.90
CA ALA A 80 -4.93 -18.76 -12.77
C ALA A 80 -4.86 -20.10 -12.01
N PRO A 81 -5.13 -21.25 -12.64
CA PRO A 81 -5.00 -22.54 -11.98
C PRO A 81 -3.62 -22.68 -11.36
N ALA A 82 -3.54 -23.22 -10.14
CA ALA A 82 -2.26 -23.59 -9.55
C ALA A 82 -1.58 -24.59 -10.50
N ALA A 83 -0.34 -24.30 -10.89
CA ALA A 83 0.46 -25.28 -11.61
C ALA A 83 0.82 -26.40 -10.63
N ASP A 84 0.10 -27.51 -10.71
CA ASP A 84 0.43 -28.78 -10.03
C ASP A 84 1.72 -29.40 -10.59
#